data_AF-A0A3N4JMD6-F1
#
_entry.id   AF-A0A3N4JMD6-F1
#
_cell.length_a   1.000
_cell.length_b   1.000
_cell.length_c   1.000
_cell.angle_alpha   90.00
_cell.angle_beta   90.00
_cell.angle_gamma   90.00
#
_symmetry.space_group_name_H-M   'P 1'
#
loop_
_entity.id
_entity.type
_entity.pdbx_description
1 polymer ?
#
loop_
_entity_poly.entity_id
_entity_poly.type
_entity_poly.pdbx_seq_one_letter_code
_entity_poly.pdbx_strand_id
1 'polypeptide(L)'
;MARNHTQHSVWTQTEQEELIQWLEEPHNLQKIKKGSGISKKAIIVEIATRIPSKPAVKVGYKYDSLLKSYRAAAKLNNQSGWGLSEGDLNTGRRYLRGTYIKL
;
A
#
# COMPACT_ATOMS: atom_id res chain seq x y z
N MET A 1 1.31 38.67 2.48
CA MET A 1 1.75 37.49 3.26
C MET A 1 2.32 36.47 2.29
N ALA A 2 3.65 36.48 2.06
CA ALA A 2 4.29 35.51 1.19
C ALA A 2 4.16 34.12 1.82
N ARG A 3 3.47 33.20 1.14
CA ARG A 3 3.44 31.80 1.55
C ARG A 3 4.86 31.28 1.34
N ASN A 4 5.61 31.14 2.43
CA ASN A 4 6.87 30.42 2.43
C ASN A 4 6.58 29.01 1.91
N HIS A 5 6.80 28.78 0.62
CA HIS A 5 6.79 27.45 0.03
C HIS A 5 7.99 26.73 0.65
N THR A 6 7.76 26.10 1.80
CA THR A 6 8.74 25.26 2.49
C THR A 6 9.35 24.31 1.47
N GLN A 7 10.69 24.25 1.39
CA GLN A 7 11.44 23.42 0.43
C GLN A 7 10.97 21.95 0.36
N HIS A 8 10.31 21.46 1.41
CA HIS A 8 9.74 20.11 1.49
C HIS A 8 8.34 19.96 0.89
N SER A 9 7.76 21.00 0.29
CA SER A 9 6.39 20.98 -0.25
C SER A 9 6.30 20.27 -1.60
N VAL A 10 7.37 20.30 -2.40
CA VAL A 10 7.40 19.69 -3.73
C VAL A 10 7.97 18.29 -3.60
N TRP A 11 7.22 17.29 -4.05
CA TRP A 11 7.68 15.92 -4.15
C TRP A 11 8.27 15.69 -5.55
N THR A 12 9.54 15.32 -5.63
CA THR A 12 10.14 14.92 -6.91
C THR A 12 9.62 13.56 -7.34
N GLN A 13 9.86 13.19 -8.60
CA GLN A 13 9.54 11.85 -9.08
C GLN A 13 10.33 10.78 -8.31
N THR A 14 11.64 10.99 -8.15
CA THR A 14 12.53 10.08 -7.42
C THR A 14 12.07 9.84 -5.98
N GLU A 15 11.71 10.90 -5.24
CA GLU A 15 11.22 10.78 -3.86
C GLU A 15 9.90 9.98 -3.78
N GLN A 16 9.07 10.05 -4.83
CA GLN A 16 7.83 9.28 -4.90
C GLN A 16 8.10 7.82 -5.25
N GLU A 17 9.02 7.57 -6.18
CA GLU A 17 9.46 6.22 -6.57
C GLU A 17 10.09 5.48 -5.38
N GLU A 18 10.95 6.12 -4.59
CA GLU A 18 11.54 5.51 -3.39
C GLU A 18 10.48 5.06 -2.37
N LEU A 19 9.44 5.86 -2.19
CA LEU A 19 8.33 5.53 -1.28
C LEU A 19 7.49 4.38 -1.84
N ILE A 20 7.17 4.40 -3.14
CA ILE A 20 6.40 3.34 -3.80
C ILE A 20 7.20 2.03 -3.78
N GLN A 21 8.49 2.08 -4.11
CA GLN A 21 9.37 0.91 -4.10
C GLN A 21 9.44 0.28 -2.70
N TRP A 22 9.54 1.08 -1.63
CA TRP A 22 9.47 0.56 -0.26
C TRP A 22 8.15 -0.18 -0.01
N LEU A 23 7.03 0.33 -0.51
CA LEU A 23 5.70 -0.29 -0.36
C LEU A 23 5.54 -1.59 -1.17
N GLU A 24 6.24 -1.73 -2.29
CA GLU A 24 6.16 -2.91 -3.16
C GLU A 24 7.08 -4.05 -2.73
N GLU A 25 8.10 -3.75 -1.91
CA GLU A 25 9.03 -4.76 -1.39
C GLU A 25 8.30 -5.84 -0.56
N PRO A 26 8.42 -7.13 -0.91
CA PRO A 26 7.66 -8.22 -0.28
C PRO A 26 7.80 -8.31 1.25
N HIS A 27 8.97 -7.95 1.79
CA HIS A 27 9.22 -7.95 3.22
C HIS A 27 8.51 -6.78 3.94
N ASN A 28 8.36 -5.63 3.28
CA ASN A 28 7.66 -4.47 3.83
C ASN A 28 6.14 -4.64 3.74
N LEU A 29 5.65 -5.37 2.73
CA LEU A 29 4.25 -5.80 2.66
C LEU A 29 3.80 -6.57 3.91
N GLN A 30 4.68 -7.38 4.49
CA GLN A 30 4.38 -8.07 5.76
C GLN A 30 4.29 -7.09 6.94
N LYS A 31 5.11 -6.03 6.94
CA LYS A 31 5.10 -5.02 8.01
C LYS A 31 3.80 -4.21 8.03
N ILE A 32 3.23 -3.93 6.86
CA ILE A 32 1.97 -3.16 6.73
C ILE A 32 0.70 -4.02 6.92
N LYS A 33 0.85 -5.35 6.99
CA LYS A 33 -0.28 -6.27 7.14
C LYS A 33 -0.94 -6.11 8.52
N LYS A 34 -2.28 -6.18 8.57
CA LYS A 34 -3.02 -6.18 9.83
C LYS A 34 -2.55 -7.36 10.70
N GLY A 35 -2.15 -7.07 11.95
CA GLY A 35 -1.65 -8.07 12.89
C GLY A 35 -0.12 -8.25 12.87
N SER A 36 0.63 -7.45 12.11
CA SER A 36 2.11 -7.50 12.09
C SER A 36 2.78 -7.06 13.39
N GLY A 37 2.05 -6.38 14.29
CA GLY A 37 2.61 -5.80 15.52
C GLY A 37 3.48 -4.56 15.28
N ILE A 38 3.74 -4.19 14.02
CA ILE A 38 4.57 -3.03 13.67
C ILE A 38 3.72 -1.77 13.64
N SER A 39 4.15 -0.76 14.38
CA SER A 39 3.46 0.54 14.39
C SER A 39 3.68 1.29 13.07
N LYS A 40 2.65 2.03 12.65
CA LYS A 40 2.75 2.97 11.53
C LYS A 40 3.88 3.97 11.72
N LYS A 41 4.16 4.40 12.96
CA LYS A 41 5.27 5.32 13.26
C LYS A 41 6.63 4.70 12.89
N ALA A 42 6.85 3.43 13.19
CA ALA A 42 8.08 2.71 12.83
C ALA A 42 8.24 2.63 11.30
N ILE A 43 7.16 2.32 10.58
CA ILE A 43 7.13 2.30 9.11
C ILE A 43 7.51 3.68 8.54
N ILE A 44 6.91 4.76 9.05
CA ILE A 44 7.19 6.12 8.58
C ILE A 44 8.65 6.50 8.83
N VAL A 45 9.21 6.15 9.98
CA VAL A 45 10.62 6.40 10.30
C VAL A 45 11.52 5.65 9.31
N GLU A 46 11.23 4.38 9.05
CA GLU A 46 11.99 3.57 8.10
C GLU A 46 11.98 4.18 6.69
N ILE A 47 10.80 4.57 6.19
CA ILE A 47 10.69 5.24 4.87
C ILE A 47 11.43 6.57 4.86
N ALA A 48 11.36 7.35 5.95
CA ALA A 48 12.05 8.63 6.04
C ALA A 48 13.58 8.51 6.03
N THR A 49 14.14 7.35 6.41
CA THR A 49 15.59 7.10 6.24
C THR A 49 16.00 6.96 4.77
N ARG A 50 15.08 6.52 3.90
CA ARG A 50 15.34 6.43 2.46
C ARG A 50 15.20 7.78 1.77
N ILE A 51 14.30 8.63 2.25
CA ILE A 51 14.01 9.96 1.69
C ILE A 51 14.45 11.07 2.67
N PRO A 52 15.77 11.29 2.87
CA PRO A 52 16.28 12.23 3.86
C PRO A 52 15.92 13.70 3.54
N SER A 53 15.55 13.99 2.30
CA SER A 53 15.09 15.31 1.85
C SER A 53 13.72 15.71 2.41
N LYS A 54 12.97 14.77 2.99
CA LYS A 54 11.62 15.00 3.52
C LYS A 54 11.55 14.64 5.01
N PRO A 55 10.99 15.52 5.87
CA PRO A 55 10.81 15.19 7.26
C PRO A 55 9.77 14.07 7.42
N ALA A 56 9.94 13.23 8.45
CA ALA A 56 9.08 12.08 8.71
C ALA A 56 7.58 12.42 8.73
N VAL A 57 7.22 13.62 9.22
CA VAL A 57 5.84 14.10 9.21
C VAL A 57 5.28 14.19 7.78
N LYS A 58 6.05 14.73 6.83
CA LYS A 58 5.64 14.86 5.41
C LYS A 58 5.59 13.51 4.72
N VAL A 59 6.54 12.62 5.03
CA VAL A 59 6.53 11.22 4.57
C VAL A 59 5.25 10.53 5.05
N GLY A 60 4.88 10.70 6.32
CA GLY A 60 3.63 10.18 6.88
C GLY A 60 2.38 10.67 6.16
N TYR A 61 2.29 11.97 5.87
CA TYR A 61 1.17 12.52 5.07
C TYR A 61 1.09 11.90 3.67
N LYS A 62 2.23 11.75 2.98
CA LYS A 62 2.28 11.18 1.64
C LYS A 62 1.92 9.69 1.65
N TYR A 63 2.44 8.94 2.64
CA TYR A 63 2.10 7.54 2.88
C TYR A 63 0.59 7.34 3.05
N ASP A 64 -0.06 8.15 3.90
CA ASP A 64 -1.51 8.08 4.11
C ASP A 64 -2.30 8.40 2.84
N SER A 65 -1.87 9.42 2.11
CA SER A 65 -2.47 9.79 0.83
C SER A 65 -2.42 8.64 -0.17
N LEU A 66 -1.28 7.94 -0.26
CA LEU A 66 -1.08 6.82 -1.19
C LEU A 66 -1.87 5.58 -0.79
N LEU A 67 -1.92 5.25 0.50
CA LEU A 67 -2.78 4.15 0.97
C LEU A 67 -4.25 4.45 0.71
N LYS A 68 -4.67 5.70 0.87
CA LYS A 68 -6.05 6.12 0.58
C LYS A 68 -6.36 6.00 -0.92
N SER A 69 -5.47 6.47 -1.80
CA SER A 69 -5.65 6.33 -3.24
C SER A 69 -5.61 4.87 -3.69
N TYR A 70 -4.73 4.06 -3.12
CA TYR A 70 -4.67 2.62 -3.40
C TYR A 70 -5.98 1.91 -3.00
N ARG A 71 -6.52 2.19 -1.80
CA ARG A 71 -7.81 1.64 -1.38
C ARG A 71 -8.96 2.12 -2.26
N ALA A 72 -8.93 3.37 -2.70
CA ALA A 72 -9.92 3.90 -3.63
C ALA A 72 -9.83 3.19 -4.99
N ALA A 73 -8.63 3.00 -5.52
CA ALA A 73 -8.40 2.25 -6.76
C ALA A 73 -8.83 0.79 -6.63
N ALA A 74 -8.50 0.12 -5.52
CA ALA A 74 -8.95 -1.25 -5.24
C ALA A 74 -10.48 -1.34 -5.10
N LYS A 75 -11.11 -0.35 -4.46
CA LYS A 75 -12.57 -0.27 -4.38
C LYS A 75 -13.20 -0.05 -5.75
N LEU A 76 -12.63 0.84 -6.57
CA LEU A 76 -13.08 1.06 -7.94
C LEU A 76 -12.89 -0.22 -8.78
N ASN A 77 -11.80 -0.95 -8.60
CA ASN A 77 -11.58 -2.25 -9.26
C ASN A 77 -12.65 -3.28 -8.87
N ASN A 78 -13.01 -3.32 -7.59
CA ASN A 78 -14.10 -4.15 -7.09
C ASN A 78 -15.48 -3.69 -7.59
N GLN A 79 -15.64 -2.41 -7.96
CA GLN A 79 -16.85 -1.85 -8.54
C GLN A 79 -16.91 -1.99 -10.07
N SER A 80 -15.76 -2.08 -10.75
CA SER A 80 -15.66 -2.23 -12.21
C SER A 80 -15.85 -3.66 -12.71
N GLY A 81 -16.32 -4.59 -11.85
CA GLY A 81 -16.73 -5.93 -12.25
C GLY A 81 -15.59 -6.92 -12.59
N TRP A 82 -14.32 -6.52 -12.47
CA TRP A 82 -13.15 -7.41 -12.51
C TRP A 82 -12.67 -7.83 -11.10
N GLY A 83 -13.32 -7.33 -10.06
CA GLY A 83 -13.12 -7.80 -8.69
C GLY A 83 -13.72 -9.19 -8.52
N LEU A 84 -12.87 -10.19 -8.32
CA LEU A 84 -13.32 -11.56 -8.05
C LEU A 84 -14.38 -11.56 -6.94
N SER A 85 -15.56 -12.00 -7.32
CA SER A 85 -16.79 -12.04 -6.55
C SER A 85 -16.79 -13.23 -5.58
N GLU A 86 -17.79 -13.28 -4.69
CA GLU A 86 -18.06 -14.47 -3.88
C GLU A 86 -18.39 -15.72 -4.77
N GLY A 87 -18.77 -15.50 -6.04
CA GLY A 87 -18.90 -16.53 -7.08
C GLY A 87 -17.56 -17.08 -7.58
N ASP A 88 -16.53 -16.24 -7.68
CA ASP A 88 -15.17 -16.67 -8.05
C ASP A 88 -14.52 -17.49 -6.91
N LEU A 89 -14.83 -17.13 -5.67
CA LEU A 89 -14.48 -17.89 -4.46
C LEU A 89 -15.19 -19.25 -4.38
N ASN A 90 -16.45 -19.35 -4.82
CA ASN A 90 -17.18 -20.61 -4.88
C ASN A 90 -16.75 -21.52 -6.04
N THR A 91 -16.34 -20.92 -7.16
CA THR A 91 -15.80 -21.65 -8.32
C THR A 91 -14.46 -22.30 -7.96
N GLY A 92 -13.55 -21.57 -7.30
CA GLY A 92 -12.32 -22.15 -6.73
C GLY A 92 -12.58 -23.28 -5.72
N ARG A 93 -13.61 -23.16 -4.87
CA ARG A 93 -14.02 -24.23 -3.94
C ARG A 93 -14.56 -25.49 -4.62
N ARG A 94 -15.29 -25.38 -5.73
CA ARG A 94 -15.78 -26.54 -6.48
C ARG A 94 -14.64 -27.30 -7.16
N TYR A 95 -13.67 -26.60 -7.74
CA TYR A 95 -12.47 -27.23 -8.33
C TYR A 95 -11.63 -27.98 -7.28
N LEU A 96 -11.56 -27.47 -6.04
CA LEU A 96 -10.84 -28.11 -4.92
C LEU A 96 -11.62 -29.27 -4.25
N ARG A 97 -12.95 -29.31 -4.35
CA ARG A 97 -13.77 -30.41 -3.81
C ARG A 97 -13.97 -31.57 -4.80
N GLY A 98 -13.78 -31.35 -6.10
CA GLY A 98 -13.93 -32.39 -7.13
C GLY A 98 -12.71 -33.28 -7.36
N THR A 99 -11.55 -32.99 -6.76
CA THR A 99 -10.28 -33.69 -7.04
C THR A 99 -9.73 -34.52 -5.88
N TYR A 100 -10.50 -34.71 -4.79
CA TYR A 100 -10.20 -35.68 -3.74
C TYR A 100 -11.34 -36.67 -3.53
N ILE A 101 -11.49 -37.65 -4.43
CA ILE A 101 -11.87 -39.02 -4.04
C ILE A 101 -11.03 -40.01 -4.86
N LYS A 102 -10.27 -40.81 -4.11
CA LYS A 102 -9.42 -41.93 -4.53
C LYS A 102 -10.23 -43.05 -5.19
N LEU A 103 -9.68 -43.63 -6.27
CA LEU A 103 -9.31 -45.05 -6.42
C LEU A 103 -8.38 -45.19 -7.63
#